data_AF-A0A1S3GMA5-F1
#
_entry.id   AF-A0A1S3GMA5-F1
#
_cell.length_a   1.000
_cell.length_b   1.000
_cell.length_c   1.000
_cell.angle_alpha   90.00
_cell.angle_beta   90.00
_cell.angle_gamma   90.00
#
_symmetry.space_group_name_H-M   'P 1'
#
loop_
_entity.id
_entity.type
_entity.pdbx_description
1 polymer ?
#
loop_
_entity_poly.entity_id
_entity_poly.type
_entity_poly.pdbx_seq_one_letter_code
_entity_poly.pdbx_strand_id
1 'polypeptide(L)'
;MNNTCDYVTWSSSLNYVFLAYSATLLVLGLLLNGLALWVFCCRMRQWTETRIYMTNLAVADLCLLCSLPFMLLSLDHTSDTPLCQLSQAVYLVNRYMSISLVVAISVDRYVAVRHPLRARGLRSPRRAAAVCAGLWVAVLGSLVARWRLGVQEGGFCFRNRARQQFGSTVISLLGFYLSLAVLVFCSLQVVTALARRPPADVGWASGKAARMVWANLVVFVVCFLPLHVALTAQAALGPTSCAARVAFSQTFSITSKLSDANCCLDAICYYYMAKEFQDASSLPVASGGKAHKSQDSQSMTLT
;
A
#
# COMPACT_ATOMS: atom_id res chain seq x y z
N MET A 1 17.88 35.90 -22.10
CA MET A 1 17.96 34.54 -22.66
C MET A 1 16.66 33.83 -22.37
N ASN A 2 15.97 33.37 -23.41
CA ASN A 2 14.63 32.80 -23.32
C ASN A 2 14.70 31.45 -22.57
N ASN A 3 14.30 31.42 -21.30
CA ASN A 3 14.45 30.27 -20.40
C ASN A 3 13.36 29.18 -20.59
N THR A 4 12.62 29.21 -21.68
CA THR A 4 11.56 28.24 -21.96
C THR A 4 12.15 27.03 -22.67
N CYS A 5 12.43 25.99 -21.89
CA CYS A 5 12.56 24.64 -22.44
C CYS A 5 11.18 24.18 -22.91
N ASP A 6 11.06 23.74 -24.16
CA ASP A 6 9.82 23.16 -24.65
C ASP A 6 9.41 21.96 -23.78
N TYR A 7 8.12 21.89 -23.49
CA TYR A 7 7.52 20.81 -22.72
C TYR A 7 7.62 19.50 -23.51
N VAL A 8 7.77 18.39 -22.78
CA VAL A 8 7.79 17.05 -23.39
C VAL A 8 6.47 16.81 -24.11
N THR A 9 6.50 16.77 -25.44
CA THR A 9 5.42 16.26 -26.27
C THR A 9 5.70 14.79 -26.58
N TRP A 10 4.95 13.89 -25.95
CA TRP A 10 5.00 12.48 -26.32
C TRP A 10 4.41 12.29 -27.71
N SER A 11 4.94 11.34 -28.48
CA SER A 11 4.33 10.96 -29.76
C SER A 11 2.90 10.49 -29.56
N SER A 12 2.03 10.70 -30.55
CA SER A 12 0.62 10.32 -30.48
C SER A 12 0.43 8.85 -30.08
N SER A 13 1.27 7.95 -30.60
CA SER A 13 1.27 6.52 -30.26
C SER A 13 1.51 6.28 -28.76
N LEU A 14 2.46 6.99 -28.14
CA LEU A 14 2.75 6.84 -26.71
C LEU A 14 1.61 7.42 -25.84
N ASN A 15 0.96 8.48 -26.27
CA ASN A 15 -0.24 8.99 -25.58
C ASN A 15 -1.37 7.96 -25.59
N TYR A 16 -1.63 7.29 -26.73
CA TYR A 16 -2.60 6.20 -26.78
C TYR A 16 -2.23 5.04 -25.87
N VAL A 17 -0.94 4.67 -25.80
CA VAL A 17 -0.45 3.64 -24.88
C VAL A 17 -0.68 4.04 -23.41
N PHE A 18 -0.36 5.27 -23.02
CA PHE A 18 -0.61 5.74 -21.65
C PHE A 18 -2.08 5.81 -21.30
N LEU A 19 -2.94 6.20 -22.26
CA LEU A 19 -4.38 6.22 -22.07
C LEU A 19 -4.93 4.80 -21.91
N ALA A 20 -4.55 3.87 -22.79
CA ALA A 20 -4.96 2.46 -22.71
C ALA A 20 -4.49 1.81 -21.41
N TYR A 21 -3.26 2.11 -20.97
CA TYR A 21 -2.72 1.67 -19.69
C TYR A 21 -3.55 2.21 -18.51
N SER A 22 -3.82 3.51 -18.47
CA SER A 22 -4.63 4.11 -17.40
C SER A 22 -6.08 3.61 -17.41
N ALA A 23 -6.68 3.36 -18.58
CA ALA A 23 -8.00 2.75 -18.68
C ALA A 23 -8.00 1.29 -18.19
N THR A 24 -6.94 0.54 -18.48
CA THR A 24 -6.77 -0.84 -18.00
C THR A 24 -6.67 -0.86 -16.47
N LEU A 25 -5.83 0.01 -15.88
CA LEU A 25 -5.73 0.15 -14.44
C LEU A 25 -7.06 0.55 -13.81
N LEU A 26 -7.80 1.46 -14.43
CA LEU A 26 -9.12 1.88 -13.96
C LEU A 26 -10.09 0.70 -13.88
N VAL A 27 -10.28 -0.01 -14.99
CA VAL A 27 -11.24 -1.13 -15.06
C VAL A 27 -10.81 -2.27 -14.15
N LEU A 28 -9.56 -2.72 -14.28
CA LEU A 28 -9.04 -3.85 -13.51
C LEU A 28 -8.99 -3.51 -12.02
N GLY A 29 -8.51 -2.32 -11.67
CA GLY A 29 -8.40 -1.86 -10.30
C GLY A 29 -9.76 -1.74 -9.62
N LEU A 30 -10.77 -1.18 -10.30
CA LEU A 30 -12.13 -1.08 -9.73
C LEU A 30 -12.74 -2.47 -9.48
N LEU A 31 -12.56 -3.39 -10.42
CA LEU A 31 -13.04 -4.77 -10.27
C LEU A 31 -12.33 -5.49 -9.12
N LEU A 32 -11.00 -5.47 -9.08
CA LEU A 32 -10.21 -6.18 -8.07
C LEU A 32 -10.42 -5.63 -6.68
N ASN A 33 -10.33 -4.30 -6.49
CA ASN A 33 -10.49 -3.67 -5.18
C ASN A 33 -11.96 -3.68 -4.74
N GLY A 34 -12.91 -3.50 -5.65
CA GLY A 34 -14.34 -3.59 -5.36
C GLY A 34 -14.73 -5.01 -4.90
N LEU A 35 -14.26 -6.04 -5.62
CA LEU A 35 -14.48 -7.43 -5.23
C LEU A 35 -13.79 -7.75 -3.89
N ALA A 36 -12.56 -7.30 -3.68
CA ALA A 36 -11.86 -7.49 -2.43
C ALA A 36 -12.62 -6.86 -1.26
N LEU A 37 -13.07 -5.61 -1.41
CA LEU A 37 -13.84 -4.90 -0.40
C LEU A 37 -15.17 -5.61 -0.10
N TRP A 38 -15.88 -6.09 -1.13
CA TRP A 38 -17.08 -6.90 -0.96
C TRP A 38 -16.81 -8.19 -0.19
N VAL A 39 -15.78 -8.95 -0.55
CA VAL A 39 -15.40 -10.19 0.15
C VAL A 39 -15.02 -9.89 1.59
N PHE A 40 -14.20 -8.85 1.81
CA PHE A 40 -13.79 -8.44 3.14
C PHE A 40 -15.01 -8.04 3.96
N CYS A 41 -15.87 -7.14 3.51
CA CYS A 41 -17.00 -6.66 4.30
C CYS A 41 -18.11 -7.71 4.49
N CYS A 42 -18.46 -8.46 3.45
CA CYS A 42 -19.70 -9.25 3.41
C CYS A 42 -19.49 -10.77 3.56
N ARG A 43 -18.32 -11.31 3.22
CA ARG A 43 -18.08 -12.78 3.25
C ARG A 43 -17.24 -13.23 4.45
N MET A 44 -16.38 -12.36 4.96
CA MET A 44 -15.50 -12.70 6.07
C MET A 44 -16.19 -12.44 7.41
N ARG A 45 -16.35 -13.49 8.22
CA ARG A 45 -17.10 -13.41 9.50
C ARG A 45 -16.33 -12.73 10.63
N GLN A 46 -15.00 -12.80 10.63
CA GLN A 46 -14.16 -12.25 11.69
C GLN A 46 -13.24 -11.14 11.17
N TRP A 47 -13.17 -10.03 11.88
CA TRP A 47 -12.24 -8.95 11.60
C TRP A 47 -10.88 -9.27 12.20
N THR A 48 -9.89 -9.47 11.33
CA THR A 48 -8.48 -9.64 11.71
C THR A 48 -7.71 -8.34 11.47
N GLU A 49 -6.53 -8.20 12.07
CA GLU A 49 -5.64 -7.05 11.90
C GLU A 49 -5.32 -6.82 10.42
N THR A 50 -4.94 -7.89 9.72
CA THR A 50 -4.59 -7.86 8.30
C THR A 50 -5.79 -7.47 7.44
N ARG A 51 -7.01 -7.98 7.75
CA ARG A 51 -8.23 -7.57 7.04
C ARG A 51 -8.48 -6.07 7.16
N ILE A 52 -8.21 -5.48 8.34
CA ILE A 52 -8.39 -4.04 8.55
C ILE A 52 -7.40 -3.23 7.69
N TYR A 53 -6.13 -3.61 7.68
CA TYR A 53 -5.13 -2.95 6.84
C TYR A 53 -5.47 -3.07 5.35
N MET A 54 -5.85 -4.28 4.88
CA MET A 54 -6.23 -4.51 3.49
C MET A 54 -7.51 -3.78 3.08
N THR A 55 -8.47 -3.64 4.00
CA THR A 55 -9.70 -2.87 3.75
C THR A 55 -9.36 -1.38 3.55
N ASN A 56 -8.48 -0.81 4.39
CA ASN A 56 -8.04 0.57 4.22
C ASN A 56 -7.24 0.77 2.93
N LEU A 57 -6.45 -0.23 2.53
CA LEU A 57 -5.69 -0.21 1.28
C LEU A 57 -6.63 -0.19 0.07
N ALA A 58 -7.61 -1.11 0.02
CA ALA A 58 -8.62 -1.15 -1.03
C ALA A 58 -9.45 0.14 -1.10
N VAL A 59 -9.78 0.75 0.04
CA VAL A 59 -10.47 2.05 0.07
C VAL A 59 -9.61 3.16 -0.53
N ALA A 60 -8.32 3.24 -0.17
CA ALA A 60 -7.41 4.22 -0.74
C ALA A 60 -7.27 4.05 -2.26
N ASP A 61 -7.09 2.82 -2.73
CA ASP A 61 -6.97 2.51 -4.15
C ASP A 61 -8.24 2.84 -4.93
N LEU A 62 -9.42 2.53 -4.39
CA LEU A 62 -10.71 2.92 -5.00
C LEU A 62 -10.84 4.45 -5.08
N CYS A 63 -10.42 5.19 -4.06
CA CYS A 63 -10.41 6.66 -4.13
C CYS A 63 -9.50 7.17 -5.27
N LEU A 64 -8.30 6.60 -5.44
CA LEU A 64 -7.42 6.92 -6.56
C LEU A 64 -8.08 6.59 -7.91
N LEU A 65 -8.66 5.40 -8.04
CA LEU A 65 -9.29 4.91 -9.26
C LEU A 65 -10.47 5.79 -9.67
N CYS A 66 -11.32 6.18 -8.73
CA CYS A 66 -12.42 7.12 -8.99
C CYS A 66 -11.90 8.52 -9.39
N SER A 67 -10.68 8.90 -8.98
CA SER A 67 -10.08 10.19 -9.33
C SER A 67 -9.36 10.18 -10.68
N LEU A 68 -8.99 9.01 -11.21
CA LEU A 68 -8.26 8.87 -12.48
C LEU A 68 -8.96 9.49 -13.70
N PRO A 69 -10.28 9.33 -13.92
CA PRO A 69 -10.98 9.96 -15.04
C PRO A 69 -10.88 11.49 -14.99
N PHE A 70 -11.02 12.09 -13.81
CA PHE A 70 -10.91 13.53 -13.62
C PHE A 70 -9.48 14.01 -13.87
N MET A 71 -8.47 13.23 -13.46
CA MET A 71 -7.07 13.51 -13.81
C MET A 71 -6.87 13.51 -15.32
N LEU A 72 -7.42 12.53 -16.05
CA LEU A 72 -7.28 12.45 -17.51
C LEU A 72 -7.96 13.62 -18.23
N LEU A 73 -9.17 14.01 -17.81
CA LEU A 73 -9.89 15.16 -18.36
C LEU A 73 -9.16 16.49 -18.09
N SER A 74 -8.52 16.60 -16.93
CA SER A 74 -7.76 17.80 -16.57
C SER A 74 -6.45 17.99 -17.35
N LEU A 75 -5.97 16.97 -18.08
CA LEU A 75 -4.77 17.09 -18.92
C LEU A 75 -4.97 18.03 -20.11
N ASP A 76 -6.22 18.14 -20.60
CA ASP A 76 -6.58 18.94 -21.76
C ASP A 76 -6.90 20.40 -21.39
N HIS A 77 -7.23 20.64 -20.11
CA HIS A 77 -7.50 21.97 -19.60
C HIS A 77 -6.23 22.63 -19.05
N THR A 78 -5.91 23.80 -19.59
CA THR A 78 -4.81 24.66 -19.12
C THR A 78 -5.24 25.52 -17.92
N SER A 79 -6.10 25.01 -17.02
CA SER A 79 -6.63 25.75 -15.87
C SER A 79 -6.51 24.96 -14.56
N ASP A 80 -6.12 25.62 -13.48
CA ASP A 80 -6.15 25.07 -12.12
C ASP A 80 -7.58 24.95 -11.62
N THR A 81 -8.25 23.88 -12.04
CA THR A 81 -9.59 23.58 -11.55
C THR A 81 -9.53 22.98 -10.14
N PRO A 82 -10.53 23.24 -9.28
CA PRO A 82 -10.62 22.60 -7.96
C PRO A 82 -10.66 21.08 -8.08
N LEU A 83 -11.25 20.54 -9.15
CA LEU A 83 -11.25 19.11 -9.45
C LEU A 83 -9.83 18.57 -9.69
N CYS A 84 -8.96 19.32 -10.36
CA CYS A 84 -7.58 18.87 -10.56
C CYS A 84 -6.78 18.88 -9.26
N GLN A 85 -6.90 19.95 -8.46
CA GLN A 85 -6.23 20.02 -7.16
C GLN A 85 -6.71 18.90 -6.22
N LEU A 86 -8.02 18.62 -6.20
CA LEU A 86 -8.58 17.50 -5.45
C LEU A 86 -8.03 16.15 -5.95
N SER A 87 -7.97 15.96 -7.27
CA SER A 87 -7.44 14.71 -7.84
C SER A 87 -5.96 14.51 -7.53
N GLN A 88 -5.16 15.59 -7.57
CA GLN A 88 -3.76 15.57 -7.15
C GLN A 88 -3.61 15.26 -5.64
N ALA A 89 -4.48 15.83 -4.81
CA ALA A 89 -4.53 15.53 -3.39
C ALA A 89 -4.82 14.04 -3.14
N VAL A 90 -5.84 13.48 -3.79
CA VAL A 90 -6.18 12.04 -3.68
C VAL A 90 -5.02 11.17 -4.17
N TYR A 91 -4.36 11.56 -5.26
CA TYR A 91 -3.17 10.87 -5.76
C TYR A 91 -2.05 10.77 -4.71
N LEU A 92 -1.73 11.89 -4.05
CA LEU A 92 -0.73 11.93 -3.00
C LEU A 92 -1.16 11.13 -1.77
N VAL A 93 -2.42 11.27 -1.35
CA VAL A 93 -2.99 10.52 -0.23
C VAL A 93 -2.87 9.02 -0.50
N ASN A 94 -3.29 8.55 -1.67
CA ASN A 94 -3.17 7.13 -2.03
C ASN A 94 -1.72 6.66 -1.94
N ARG A 95 -0.77 7.36 -2.58
CA ARG A 95 0.64 6.97 -2.55
C ARG A 95 1.17 6.80 -1.13
N TYR A 96 1.01 7.80 -0.27
CA TYR A 96 1.56 7.71 1.09
C TYR A 96 0.79 6.73 1.96
N MET A 97 -0.52 6.58 1.73
CA MET A 97 -1.34 5.63 2.46
C MET A 97 -0.98 4.18 2.10
N SER A 98 -0.85 3.85 0.81
CA SER A 98 -0.42 2.52 0.36
C SER A 98 0.96 2.16 0.92
N ILE A 99 1.95 3.07 0.82
CA ILE A 99 3.28 2.88 1.42
C ILE A 99 3.16 2.57 2.92
N SER A 100 2.42 3.39 3.66
CA SER A 100 2.32 3.27 5.12
C SER A 100 1.58 1.99 5.55
N LEU A 101 0.52 1.61 4.83
CA LEU A 101 -0.26 0.40 5.11
C LEU A 101 0.56 -0.86 4.80
N VAL A 102 1.31 -0.89 3.69
CA VAL A 102 2.20 -2.01 3.36
C VAL A 102 3.27 -2.20 4.44
N VAL A 103 3.85 -1.11 4.96
CA VAL A 103 4.78 -1.17 6.09
C VAL A 103 4.07 -1.69 7.35
N ALA A 104 2.89 -1.18 7.68
CA ALA A 104 2.12 -1.64 8.84
C ALA A 104 1.79 -3.15 8.76
N ILE A 105 1.41 -3.65 7.58
CA ILE A 105 1.17 -5.07 7.32
C ILE A 105 2.46 -5.88 7.54
N SER A 106 3.60 -5.39 7.05
CA SER A 106 4.88 -6.08 7.22
C SER A 106 5.33 -6.13 8.68
N VAL A 107 5.15 -5.03 9.42
CA VAL A 107 5.42 -4.97 10.87
C VAL A 107 4.48 -5.92 11.64
N ASP A 108 3.19 -5.93 11.32
CA ASP A 108 2.21 -6.85 11.92
C ASP A 108 2.64 -8.31 11.73
N ARG A 109 3.05 -8.68 10.50
CA ARG A 109 3.54 -10.01 10.17
C ARG A 109 4.85 -10.34 10.86
N TYR A 110 5.79 -9.40 10.92
CA TYR A 110 7.04 -9.55 11.65
C TYR A 110 6.80 -9.85 13.13
N VAL A 111 5.96 -9.05 13.80
CA VAL A 111 5.63 -9.25 15.23
C VAL A 111 4.95 -10.59 15.44
N ALA A 112 4.01 -10.96 14.57
CA ALA A 112 3.31 -12.25 14.62
C ALA A 112 4.25 -13.46 14.55
N VAL A 113 5.24 -13.42 13.67
CA VAL A 113 6.13 -14.57 13.38
C VAL A 113 7.29 -14.64 14.36
N ARG A 114 7.92 -13.52 14.67
CA ARG A 114 9.16 -13.47 15.48
C ARG A 114 8.90 -13.35 16.97
N HIS A 115 7.79 -12.74 17.38
CA HIS A 115 7.52 -12.42 18.78
C HIS A 115 6.11 -12.86 19.20
N PRO A 116 5.74 -14.15 19.11
CA PRO A 116 4.36 -14.62 19.32
C PRO A 116 3.78 -14.27 20.70
N LEU A 117 4.60 -14.27 21.76
CA LEU A 117 4.17 -13.88 23.11
C LEU A 117 3.84 -12.38 23.18
N ARG A 118 4.65 -11.52 22.55
CA ARG A 118 4.36 -10.09 22.45
C ARG A 118 3.19 -9.83 21.51
N ALA A 119 3.06 -10.59 20.43
CA ALA A 119 1.98 -10.50 19.46
C ALA A 119 0.61 -10.66 20.12
N ARG A 120 0.46 -11.59 21.08
CA ARG A 120 -0.78 -11.78 21.85
C ARG A 120 -1.22 -10.53 22.62
N GLY A 121 -0.25 -9.74 23.09
CA GLY A 121 -0.50 -8.49 23.82
C GLY A 121 -0.53 -7.25 22.93
N LEU A 122 0.15 -7.26 21.77
CA LEU A 122 0.33 -6.10 20.88
C LEU A 122 -0.68 -6.03 19.73
N ARG A 123 -1.13 -7.18 19.23
CA ARG A 123 -2.00 -7.29 18.06
C ARG A 123 -3.45 -7.44 18.51
N SER A 124 -4.31 -6.60 17.96
CA SER A 124 -5.76 -6.79 18.03
C SER A 124 -6.41 -5.99 16.90
N PRO A 125 -7.61 -6.37 16.44
CA PRO A 125 -8.32 -5.62 15.40
C PRO A 125 -8.54 -4.14 15.78
N ARG A 126 -8.84 -3.86 17.06
CA ARG A 126 -8.99 -2.48 17.55
C ARG A 126 -7.71 -1.66 17.41
N ARG A 127 -6.56 -2.27 17.66
CA ARG A 127 -5.26 -1.58 17.52
C ARG A 127 -4.89 -1.39 16.06
N ALA A 128 -5.15 -2.36 15.20
CA ALA A 128 -4.97 -2.21 13.76
C ALA A 128 -5.84 -1.05 13.21
N ALA A 129 -7.09 -0.93 13.67
CA ALA A 129 -7.97 0.18 13.33
C ALA A 129 -7.42 1.52 13.83
N ALA A 130 -6.93 1.58 15.08
CA ALA A 130 -6.30 2.79 15.62
C ALA A 130 -5.05 3.20 14.84
N VAL A 131 -4.22 2.24 14.42
CA VAL A 131 -3.06 2.49 13.54
C VAL A 131 -3.53 3.06 12.20
N CYS A 132 -4.53 2.45 11.55
CA CYS A 132 -5.07 2.95 10.28
C CYS A 132 -5.63 4.38 10.42
N ALA A 133 -6.38 4.65 11.48
CA ALA A 133 -6.90 5.98 11.76
C ALA A 133 -5.78 7.00 11.96
N GLY A 134 -4.73 6.64 12.71
CA GLY A 134 -3.54 7.47 12.87
C GLY A 134 -2.82 7.74 11.54
N LEU A 135 -2.71 6.73 10.66
CA LEU A 135 -2.14 6.89 9.32
C LEU A 135 -2.97 7.84 8.46
N TRP A 136 -4.30 7.71 8.45
CA TRP A 136 -5.19 8.65 7.75
C TRP A 136 -4.99 10.09 8.23
N VAL A 137 -5.00 10.30 9.55
CA VAL A 137 -4.79 11.61 10.16
C VAL A 137 -3.42 12.17 9.79
N ALA A 138 -2.36 11.37 9.85
CA ALA A 138 -1.00 11.81 9.50
C ALA A 138 -0.88 12.17 8.01
N VAL A 139 -1.39 11.34 7.12
CA VAL A 139 -1.32 11.55 5.67
C VAL A 139 -2.14 12.79 5.27
N LEU A 140 -3.40 12.88 5.70
CA LEU A 140 -4.27 14.03 5.42
C LEU A 140 -3.72 15.31 6.07
N GLY A 141 -3.25 15.22 7.32
CA GLY A 141 -2.61 16.34 8.03
C GLY A 141 -1.38 16.85 7.28
N SER A 142 -0.54 15.97 6.75
CA SER A 142 0.63 16.36 5.94
C SER A 142 0.25 17.10 4.64
N LEU A 143 -0.90 16.74 4.05
CA LEU A 143 -1.41 17.40 2.85
C LEU A 143 -1.98 18.77 3.19
N VAL A 144 -2.76 18.88 4.26
CA VAL A 144 -3.29 20.16 4.75
C VAL A 144 -2.15 21.09 5.14
N ALA A 145 -1.11 20.60 5.81
CA ALA A 145 0.08 21.39 6.14
C ALA A 145 0.78 21.92 4.88
N ARG A 146 0.97 21.08 3.86
CA ARG A 146 1.52 21.50 2.56
C ARG A 146 0.68 22.59 1.90
N TRP A 147 -0.65 22.46 1.96
CA TRP A 147 -1.58 23.44 1.41
C TRP A 147 -1.54 24.77 2.18
N ARG A 148 -1.54 24.73 3.52
CA ARG A 148 -1.46 25.90 4.41
C ARG A 148 -0.14 26.66 4.31
N LEU A 149 0.97 25.93 4.16
CA LEU A 149 2.32 26.50 4.07
C LEU A 149 2.63 27.10 2.69
N GLY A 150 1.67 27.12 1.75
CA GLY A 150 1.88 27.68 0.42
C GLY A 150 2.92 26.92 -0.41
N VAL A 151 3.22 25.67 -0.05
CA VAL A 151 4.14 24.77 -0.78
C VAL A 151 3.52 24.26 -2.09
N GLN A 152 2.47 24.94 -2.58
CA GLN A 152 1.97 24.79 -3.94
C GLN A 152 2.85 25.61 -4.87
N GLU A 153 3.97 25.02 -5.24
CA GLU A 153 4.80 25.58 -6.29
C GLU A 153 4.21 25.21 -7.65
N GLY A 154 3.59 26.20 -8.29
CA GLY A 154 3.24 26.15 -9.70
C GLY A 154 1.88 25.51 -10.00
N GLY A 155 0.95 26.36 -10.42
CA GLY A 155 -0.29 25.96 -11.07
C GLY A 155 -0.12 25.23 -12.41
N PHE A 156 -1.18 24.50 -12.78
CA PHE A 156 -1.47 23.60 -13.91
C PHE A 156 -1.06 22.13 -13.71
N CYS A 157 -1.54 21.55 -12.61
CA CYS A 157 -1.67 20.13 -12.24
C CYS A 157 -0.79 19.06 -12.93
N PHE A 158 0.06 18.40 -12.12
CA PHE A 158 1.10 17.40 -12.48
C PHE A 158 2.23 17.89 -13.41
N ARG A 159 2.04 18.97 -14.17
CA ARG A 159 3.01 19.47 -15.17
C ARG A 159 4.21 20.19 -14.55
N ASN A 160 4.06 20.82 -13.37
CA ASN A 160 5.13 21.62 -12.76
C ASN A 160 5.79 20.97 -11.52
N ARG A 161 6.09 19.66 -11.58
CA ARG A 161 6.81 18.94 -10.50
C ARG A 161 8.26 19.41 -10.28
N ALA A 162 8.84 20.14 -11.24
CA ALA A 162 10.20 20.69 -11.14
C ALA A 162 10.35 21.70 -10.00
N ARG A 163 9.24 22.19 -9.46
CA ARG A 163 9.18 23.24 -8.47
C ARG A 163 8.88 22.73 -7.06
N GLN A 164 8.98 21.42 -6.80
CA GLN A 164 8.87 20.92 -5.42
C GLN A 164 9.93 21.57 -4.52
N GLN A 165 9.50 22.25 -3.45
CA GLN A 165 10.40 22.80 -2.44
C GLN A 165 11.29 21.70 -1.87
N PHE A 166 12.59 22.02 -1.76
CA PHE A 166 13.62 21.11 -1.25
C PHE A 166 13.21 20.42 0.06
N GLY A 167 12.61 21.15 1.00
CA GLY A 167 12.14 20.60 2.28
C GLY A 167 11.06 19.52 2.14
N SER A 168 10.07 19.71 1.26
CA SER A 168 9.02 18.71 1.02
C SER A 168 9.57 17.46 0.33
N THR A 169 10.54 17.62 -0.57
CA THR A 169 11.21 16.49 -1.23
C THR A 169 12.02 15.68 -0.23
N VAL A 170 12.80 16.34 0.63
CA VAL A 170 13.60 15.67 1.68
C VAL A 170 12.72 14.88 2.65
N ILE A 171 11.63 15.46 3.15
CA ILE A 171 10.70 14.76 4.05
C ILE A 171 10.09 13.53 3.36
N SER A 172 9.68 13.68 2.08
CA SER A 172 9.14 12.55 1.31
C SER A 172 10.17 11.44 1.11
N LEU A 173 11.41 11.79 0.79
CA LEU A 173 12.51 10.83 0.61
C LEU A 173 12.85 10.13 1.93
N LEU A 174 12.97 10.88 3.03
CA LEU A 174 13.23 10.32 4.35
C LEU A 174 12.14 9.33 4.76
N GLY A 175 10.87 9.72 4.62
CA GLY A 175 9.73 8.85 4.90
C GLY A 175 9.72 7.58 4.04
N PHE A 176 10.06 7.71 2.75
CA PHE A 176 10.14 6.56 1.84
C PHE A 176 11.29 5.62 2.18
N TYR A 177 12.51 6.11 2.36
CA TYR A 177 13.66 5.26 2.65
C TYR A 177 13.57 4.61 4.04
N LEU A 178 12.98 5.31 5.02
CA LEU A 178 12.63 4.70 6.30
C LEU A 178 11.61 3.56 6.12
N SER A 179 10.56 3.80 5.33
CA SER A 179 9.55 2.78 5.00
C SER A 179 10.17 1.57 4.30
N LEU A 180 11.05 1.80 3.33
CA LEU A 180 11.80 0.75 2.63
C LEU A 180 12.68 -0.04 3.59
N ALA A 181 13.44 0.63 4.46
CA ALA A 181 14.32 -0.01 5.44
C ALA A 181 13.53 -0.91 6.40
N VAL A 182 12.41 -0.41 6.95
CA VAL A 182 11.52 -1.20 7.80
C VAL A 182 10.94 -2.38 7.04
N LEU A 183 10.44 -2.15 5.82
CA LEU A 183 9.83 -3.20 5.00
C LEU A 183 10.83 -4.32 4.68
N VAL A 184 12.04 -3.98 4.26
CA VAL A 184 13.13 -4.93 3.98
C VAL A 184 13.51 -5.69 5.25
N PHE A 185 13.74 -4.97 6.36
CA PHE A 185 14.07 -5.59 7.64
C PHE A 185 13.00 -6.59 8.07
N CYS A 186 11.73 -6.18 8.14
CA CYS A 186 10.62 -7.04 8.52
C CYS A 186 10.50 -8.26 7.58
N SER A 187 10.66 -8.05 6.27
CA SER A 187 10.60 -9.13 5.28
C SER A 187 11.70 -10.17 5.47
N LEU A 188 12.96 -9.74 5.62
CA LEU A 188 14.08 -10.63 5.89
C LEU A 188 13.89 -11.40 7.20
N GLN A 189 13.41 -10.73 8.25
CA GLN A 189 13.19 -11.37 9.54
C GLN A 189 12.07 -12.40 9.51
N VAL A 190 11.00 -12.17 8.74
CA VAL A 190 9.92 -13.14 8.54
C VAL A 190 10.42 -14.34 7.73
N VAL A 191 11.08 -14.10 6.59
CA VAL A 191 11.60 -15.19 5.74
C VAL A 191 12.61 -16.06 6.50
N THR A 192 13.57 -15.45 7.20
CA THR A 192 14.58 -16.18 7.98
C THR A 192 13.98 -16.95 9.15
N ALA A 193 12.96 -16.41 9.82
CA ALA A 193 12.26 -17.13 10.90
C ALA A 193 11.54 -18.37 10.38
N LEU A 194 10.89 -18.25 9.22
CA LEU A 194 10.12 -19.34 8.63
C LEU A 194 11.04 -20.41 8.04
N ALA A 195 12.18 -20.02 7.45
CA ALA A 195 13.19 -20.94 6.93
C ALA A 195 13.87 -21.78 8.03
N ARG A 196 13.90 -21.29 9.27
CA ARG A 196 14.50 -22.01 10.42
C ARG A 196 13.54 -22.96 11.13
N ARG A 197 12.26 -23.01 10.75
CA ARG A 197 11.31 -23.94 11.39
C ARG A 197 11.57 -25.38 10.93
N PRO A 198 11.55 -26.37 11.84
CA PRO A 198 11.79 -27.76 11.47
C PRO A 198 10.73 -28.23 10.47
N PRO A 199 11.08 -29.06 9.47
CA PRO A 199 10.17 -29.49 8.40
C PRO A 199 8.84 -30.09 8.88
N ALA A 200 8.85 -30.74 10.05
CA ALA A 200 7.66 -31.33 10.68
C ALA A 200 6.62 -30.28 11.14
N ASP A 201 7.05 -29.04 11.42
CA ASP A 201 6.19 -27.90 11.79
C ASP A 201 5.91 -26.96 10.60
N VAL A 202 6.45 -27.27 9.40
CA VAL A 202 6.17 -26.52 8.17
C VAL A 202 4.81 -26.96 7.65
N GLY A 203 3.75 -26.53 8.33
CA GLY A 203 2.43 -26.50 7.72
C GLY A 203 2.47 -25.60 6.47
N TRP A 204 1.71 -25.95 5.44
CA TRP A 204 1.52 -25.14 4.21
C TRP A 204 1.24 -23.65 4.52
N ALA A 205 0.60 -23.36 5.66
CA ALA A 205 0.34 -22.01 6.19
C ALA A 205 1.61 -21.14 6.40
N SER A 206 2.75 -21.75 6.76
CA SER A 206 4.02 -21.04 7.04
C SER A 206 4.61 -20.38 5.78
N GLY A 207 4.58 -21.09 4.64
CA GLY A 207 5.03 -20.55 3.35
C GLY A 207 4.08 -19.52 2.73
N LYS A 208 2.82 -19.39 3.20
CA LYS A 208 1.87 -18.38 2.71
C LYS A 208 2.18 -17.00 3.28
N ALA A 209 2.45 -16.91 4.58
CA ALA A 209 2.87 -15.67 5.22
C ALA A 209 4.17 -15.12 4.61
N ALA A 210 5.16 -15.99 4.35
CA ALA A 210 6.38 -15.62 3.63
C ALA A 210 6.09 -15.08 2.23
N ARG A 211 5.23 -15.76 1.45
CA ARG A 211 4.88 -15.34 0.09
C ARG A 211 4.12 -14.02 0.06
N MET A 212 3.22 -13.79 1.00
CA MET A 212 2.52 -12.52 1.15
C MET A 212 3.50 -11.38 1.44
N VAL A 213 4.40 -11.57 2.42
CA VAL A 213 5.40 -10.55 2.78
C VAL A 213 6.38 -10.27 1.63
N TRP A 214 6.81 -11.33 0.93
CA TRP A 214 7.68 -11.18 -0.24
C TRP A 214 6.96 -10.49 -1.42
N ALA A 215 5.69 -10.84 -1.68
CA ALA A 215 4.88 -10.17 -2.69
C ALA A 215 4.74 -8.68 -2.38
N ASN A 216 4.42 -8.31 -1.13
CA ASN A 216 4.34 -6.91 -0.70
C ASN A 216 5.66 -6.15 -0.93
N LEU A 217 6.80 -6.79 -0.63
CA LEU A 217 8.11 -6.19 -0.88
C LEU A 217 8.36 -5.95 -2.37
N VAL A 218 8.07 -6.94 -3.22
CA VAL A 218 8.23 -6.82 -4.67
C VAL A 218 7.35 -5.72 -5.24
N VAL A 219 6.06 -5.69 -4.86
CA VAL A 219 5.13 -4.64 -5.31
C VAL A 219 5.64 -3.27 -4.87
N PHE A 220 6.06 -3.14 -3.61
CA PHE A 220 6.60 -1.87 -3.10
C PHE A 220 7.82 -1.38 -3.88
N VAL A 221 8.78 -2.29 -4.12
CA VAL A 221 10.00 -1.97 -4.87
C VAL A 221 9.67 -1.62 -6.31
N VAL A 222 8.84 -2.40 -7.00
CA VAL A 222 8.51 -2.15 -8.40
C VAL A 222 7.71 -0.84 -8.56
N CYS A 223 6.71 -0.60 -7.72
CA CYS A 223 5.81 0.55 -7.88
C CYS A 223 6.40 1.84 -7.33
N PHE A 224 7.06 1.83 -6.17
CA PHE A 224 7.43 3.07 -5.49
C PHE A 224 8.91 3.45 -5.60
N LEU A 225 9.84 2.48 -5.62
CA LEU A 225 11.28 2.78 -5.64
C LEU A 225 11.73 3.58 -6.86
N PRO A 226 11.31 3.28 -8.11
CA PRO A 226 11.80 3.99 -9.29
C PRO A 226 11.53 5.49 -9.23
N LEU A 227 10.36 5.89 -8.73
CA LEU A 227 10.02 7.29 -8.59
C LEU A 227 10.88 8.00 -7.53
N HIS A 228 11.07 7.37 -6.37
CA HIS A 228 11.84 7.98 -5.29
C HIS A 228 13.33 8.04 -5.62
N VAL A 229 13.85 7.08 -6.38
CA VAL A 229 15.20 7.14 -6.98
C VAL A 229 15.29 8.32 -7.94
N ALA A 230 14.30 8.52 -8.82
CA ALA A 230 14.28 9.67 -9.73
C ALA A 230 14.24 11.01 -8.98
N LEU A 231 13.47 11.11 -7.88
CA LEU A 231 13.42 12.30 -7.02
C LEU A 231 14.76 12.54 -6.31
N THR A 232 15.41 11.47 -5.86
CA THR A 232 16.75 11.53 -5.24
C THR A 232 17.77 12.03 -6.25
N ALA A 233 17.76 11.50 -7.47
CA ALA A 233 18.66 11.91 -8.54
C ALA A 233 18.44 13.38 -8.92
N GLN A 234 17.19 13.85 -9.02
CA GLN A 234 16.91 15.26 -9.29
C GLN A 234 17.43 16.16 -8.16
N ALA A 235 17.23 15.77 -6.89
CA ALA A 235 17.68 16.55 -5.74
C ALA A 235 19.21 16.59 -5.63
N ALA A 236 19.90 15.49 -5.97
CA ALA A 236 21.35 15.39 -5.87
C ALA A 236 22.08 16.06 -7.05
N LEU A 237 21.56 15.92 -8.26
CA LEU A 237 22.25 16.38 -9.48
C LEU A 237 21.81 17.78 -9.91
N GLY A 238 20.54 18.14 -9.66
CA GLY A 238 19.92 19.36 -10.19
C GLY A 238 19.83 19.35 -11.73
N PRO A 239 18.73 19.82 -12.34
CA PRO A 239 18.64 19.87 -13.80
C PRO A 239 19.44 21.07 -14.34
N THR A 240 20.70 20.84 -14.70
CA THR A 240 21.65 21.86 -15.19
C THR A 240 21.45 22.22 -16.67
N SER A 241 20.84 21.33 -17.47
CA SER A 241 20.60 21.53 -18.89
C SER A 241 19.14 21.30 -19.27
N CYS A 242 18.76 21.77 -20.46
CA CYS A 242 17.41 21.53 -21.00
C CYS A 242 17.14 20.04 -21.23
N ALA A 243 18.13 19.31 -21.77
CA ALA A 243 18.08 17.86 -21.93
C ALA A 243 17.87 17.14 -20.59
N ALA A 244 18.53 17.59 -19.51
CA ALA A 244 18.33 17.04 -18.18
C ALA A 244 16.89 17.29 -17.67
N ARG A 245 16.34 18.50 -17.85
CA ARG A 245 14.94 18.82 -17.49
C ARG A 245 13.93 17.91 -18.20
N VAL A 246 14.12 17.71 -19.50
CA VAL A 246 13.30 16.82 -20.34
C VAL A 246 13.41 15.38 -19.85
N ALA A 247 14.62 14.87 -19.62
CA ALA A 247 14.86 13.51 -19.15
C ALA A 247 14.23 13.25 -17.78
N PHE A 248 14.36 14.19 -16.84
CA PHE A 248 13.70 14.09 -15.53
C PHE A 248 12.17 14.12 -15.67
N SER A 249 11.61 14.99 -16.50
CA SER A 249 10.17 15.05 -16.75
C SER A 249 9.61 13.73 -17.31
N GLN A 250 10.30 13.14 -18.29
CA GLN A 250 9.96 11.83 -18.85
C GLN A 250 10.06 10.72 -17.80
N THR A 251 11.16 10.70 -17.04
CA THR A 251 11.40 9.73 -15.97
C THR A 251 10.30 9.81 -14.92
N PHE A 252 9.92 11.00 -14.48
CA PHE A 252 8.82 11.19 -13.52
C PHE A 252 7.48 10.75 -14.07
N SER A 253 7.22 10.99 -15.36
CA SER A 253 5.99 10.54 -16.00
C SER A 253 5.89 9.01 -16.01
N ILE A 254 6.95 8.33 -16.47
CA ILE A 254 7.00 6.86 -16.54
C ILE A 254 6.93 6.23 -15.15
N THR A 255 7.77 6.69 -14.22
CA THR A 255 7.81 6.15 -12.85
C THR A 255 6.54 6.44 -12.06
N SER A 256 5.83 7.55 -12.34
CA SER A 256 4.48 7.76 -11.80
C SER A 256 3.51 6.70 -12.31
N LYS A 257 3.47 6.45 -13.62
CA LYS A 257 2.58 5.42 -14.19
C LYS A 257 2.87 4.03 -13.61
N LEU A 258 4.14 3.71 -13.36
CA LEU A 258 4.53 2.47 -12.68
C LEU A 258 4.05 2.43 -11.22
N SER A 259 4.11 3.56 -10.51
CA SER A 259 3.53 3.70 -9.17
C SER A 259 2.01 3.53 -9.17
N ASP A 260 1.32 3.90 -10.24
CA ASP A 260 -0.13 3.75 -10.36
C ASP A 260 -0.53 2.26 -10.46
N ALA A 261 0.36 1.37 -10.93
CA ALA A 261 0.11 -0.07 -10.98
C ALA A 261 -0.14 -0.70 -9.60
N ASN A 262 0.29 -0.03 -8.52
CA ASN A 262 0.12 -0.51 -7.15
C ASN A 262 -1.34 -0.89 -6.85
N CYS A 263 -2.29 -0.06 -7.30
CA CYS A 263 -3.72 -0.29 -7.04
C CYS A 263 -4.24 -1.62 -7.62
N CYS A 264 -3.60 -2.18 -8.64
CA CYS A 264 -3.95 -3.49 -9.18
C CYS A 264 -3.11 -4.61 -8.55
N LEU A 265 -1.83 -4.35 -8.29
CA LEU A 265 -0.91 -5.34 -7.74
C LEU A 265 -1.21 -5.69 -6.27
N ASP A 266 -1.89 -4.81 -5.54
CA ASP A 266 -2.40 -5.11 -4.19
C ASP A 266 -3.41 -6.29 -4.16
N ALA A 267 -3.98 -6.66 -5.31
CA ALA A 267 -4.79 -7.86 -5.45
C ALA A 267 -4.02 -9.17 -5.14
N ILE A 268 -2.71 -9.19 -5.35
CA ILE A 268 -1.85 -10.32 -4.97
C ILE A 268 -1.91 -10.51 -3.44
N CYS A 269 -1.88 -9.41 -2.70
CA CYS A 269 -1.96 -9.38 -1.24
C CYS A 269 -3.33 -9.88 -0.77
N TYR A 270 -4.40 -9.46 -1.46
CA TYR A 270 -5.78 -9.90 -1.19
C TYR A 270 -5.96 -11.39 -1.43
N TYR A 271 -5.36 -11.94 -2.50
CA TYR A 271 -5.40 -13.38 -2.78
C TYR A 271 -4.80 -14.20 -1.64
N TYR A 272 -3.60 -13.83 -1.17
CA TYR A 272 -2.96 -14.57 -0.07
C TYR A 272 -3.75 -14.49 1.23
N MET A 273 -4.36 -13.34 1.52
CA MET A 273 -5.22 -13.16 2.68
C MET A 273 -6.51 -13.99 2.57
N ALA A 274 -7.15 -13.99 1.41
CA ALA A 274 -8.38 -14.74 1.16
C ALA A 274 -8.14 -16.25 1.33
N LYS A 275 -7.01 -16.74 0.82
CA LYS A 275 -6.58 -18.12 0.98
C LYS A 275 -6.35 -18.49 2.45
N GLU A 276 -5.65 -17.63 3.20
CA GLU A 276 -5.43 -17.82 4.65
C GLU A 276 -6.75 -17.96 5.42
N PHE A 277 -7.76 -17.15 5.08
CA PHE A 277 -9.09 -17.25 5.69
C PHE A 277 -9.84 -18.54 5.32
N GLN A 278 -9.82 -18.93 4.03
CA GLN A 278 -10.46 -20.15 3.56
C GLN A 278 -9.88 -21.38 4.29
N ASP A 279 -8.56 -21.46 4.39
CA ASP A 279 -7.90 -22.57 5.07
C ASP A 279 -8.25 -22.61 6.57
N ALA A 280 -8.24 -21.45 7.25
CA ALA A 280 -8.62 -21.35 8.66
C ALA A 280 -10.07 -21.78 8.90
N SER A 281 -10.97 -21.50 7.96
CA SER A 281 -12.37 -21.92 8.04
C SER A 281 -12.60 -23.40 7.72
N SER A 282 -11.65 -24.05 7.03
CA SER A 282 -11.71 -25.47 6.65
C SER A 282 -11.17 -26.44 7.70
N LEU A 283 -10.46 -25.94 8.72
CA LEU A 283 -9.99 -26.76 9.82
C LEU A 283 -11.20 -27.25 10.65
N PRO A 284 -11.33 -28.57 10.89
CA PRO A 284 -12.40 -29.11 11.72
C PRO A 284 -12.38 -28.45 13.09
N VAL A 285 -13.52 -27.89 13.52
CA VAL A 285 -13.73 -27.53 14.92
C VAL A 285 -13.51 -28.80 15.72
N ALA A 286 -12.42 -28.89 16.47
CA ALA A 286 -12.22 -29.97 17.42
C ALA A 286 -13.47 -30.01 18.32
N SER A 287 -14.28 -31.05 18.14
CA SER A 287 -15.47 -31.28 18.94
C SER A 287 -15.03 -31.31 20.39
N GLY A 288 -15.43 -30.30 21.16
CA GLY A 288 -15.19 -30.25 22.59
C GLY A 288 -15.61 -31.59 23.20
N GLY A 289 -14.64 -32.27 23.80
CA GLY A 289 -14.85 -33.57 24.44
C GLY A 289 -16.02 -33.47 25.41
N LYS A 290 -16.98 -34.37 25.25
CA LYS A 290 -17.96 -34.65 26.29
C LYS A 290 -17.18 -34.95 27.57
N ALA A 291 -17.32 -34.10 28.57
CA ALA A 291 -16.88 -34.40 29.92
C ALA A 291 -17.55 -35.71 30.35
N HIS A 292 -16.74 -36.77 30.46
CA HIS A 292 -17.16 -38.03 31.05
C HIS A 292 -17.46 -37.75 32.52
N LYS A 293 -18.75 -37.62 32.85
CA LYS A 293 -19.23 -37.62 34.24
C LYS A 293 -19.00 -39.04 34.76
N SER A 294 -17.91 -39.25 35.50
CA SER A 294 -17.71 -40.44 36.31
C SER A 294 -18.58 -40.27 37.56
N GLN A 295 -19.78 -40.84 37.55
CA GLN A 295 -20.50 -41.18 38.77
C GLN A 295 -19.96 -42.53 39.22
N ASP A 296 -19.12 -42.53 40.26
CA ASP A 296 -18.87 -43.70 41.10
C ASP A 296 -18.25 -43.23 42.42
N SER A 297 -19.12 -42.99 43.41
CA SER A 297 -18.85 -43.14 44.85
C SER A 297 -20.05 -42.67 45.65
N GLN A 298 -21.11 -43.48 45.65
CA GLN A 298 -22.04 -43.57 46.77
C GLN A 298 -22.33 -45.05 47.00
N SER A 299 -21.49 -45.68 47.81
CA SER A 299 -21.83 -46.90 48.55
C SER A 299 -20.76 -47.10 49.62
N MET A 300 -21.01 -46.60 50.83
CA MET A 300 -20.50 -47.21 52.07
C MET A 300 -21.25 -46.59 53.26
N THR A 301 -22.44 -47.12 53.52
CA THR A 301 -23.03 -47.19 54.86
C THR A 301 -23.88 -48.45 54.92
N LEU A 302 -23.34 -49.51 55.54
CA LEU A 302 -24.03 -50.54 56.34
C LEU A 302 -23.10 -51.74 56.54
N THR A 303 -22.32 -51.70 57.63
CA THR A 303 -22.25 -52.67 58.74
C THR A 303 -21.06 -52.31 59.62
#